data_AF-A0A562QSL1-F1
#
_entry.id   AF-A0A562QSL1-F1
#
_cell.length_a   1.000
_cell.length_b   1.000
_cell.length_c   1.000
_cell.angle_alpha   90.00
_cell.angle_beta   90.00
_cell.angle_gamma   90.00
#
_symmetry.space_group_name_H-M   'P 1'
#
loop_
_entity.id
_entity.type
_entity.pdbx_description
1 polymer ?
#
loop_
_entity_poly.entity_id
_entity_poly.type
_entity_poly.pdbx_seq_one_letter_code
_entity_poly.pdbx_strand_id
1 'polypeptide(L)'
;MYKYSDEEFKEKVRDKIGNVRSFKKHLREKGLIGNRQQFSEKHVQMFEEVREYKNKNHTTWDFAFQNGLKNDSELEKTTSDIPNSSTAVAENSKKYIEDTLTEILKTLKRIEQKI
;
A
#
# COMPACT_ATOMS: atom_id res chain seq x y z
N MET A 1 6.57 23.61 7.33
CA MET A 1 6.36 22.37 6.57
C MET A 1 5.25 22.62 5.57
N TYR A 2 5.55 22.66 4.27
CA TYR A 2 4.54 22.88 3.24
C TYR A 2 3.58 21.70 3.20
N LYS A 3 2.27 22.01 3.21
CA LYS A 3 1.21 21.03 3.12
C LYS A 3 0.51 21.20 1.79
N TYR A 4 0.27 20.10 1.09
CA TYR A 4 -0.40 20.08 -0.20
C TYR A 4 -1.80 19.50 -0.06
N SER A 5 -2.79 20.21 -0.58
CA SER A 5 -4.08 19.62 -0.96
C SER A 5 -3.89 18.55 -2.04
N ASP A 6 -4.93 17.77 -2.31
CA ASP A 6 -4.85 16.71 -3.31
C ASP A 6 -4.63 17.27 -4.73
N GLU A 7 -5.16 18.47 -5.02
CA GLU A 7 -4.97 19.14 -6.31
C GLU A 7 -3.56 19.72 -6.46
N GLU A 8 -3.04 20.39 -5.42
CA GLU A 8 -1.65 20.88 -5.44
C GLU A 8 -0.66 19.72 -5.54
N PHE A 9 -0.93 18.61 -4.83
CA PHE A 9 -0.08 17.43 -4.89
C PHE A 9 -0.13 16.80 -6.30
N LYS A 10 -1.31 16.71 -6.91
CA LYS A 10 -1.49 16.24 -8.29
C LYS A 10 -0.64 17.04 -9.27
N GLU A 11 -0.66 18.37 -9.15
CA GLU A 11 0.16 19.25 -9.99
C GLU A 11 1.66 19.05 -9.73
N LYS A 12 2.04 18.88 -8.46
CA LYS A 12 3.42 18.67 -8.04
C LYS A 12 4.00 17.36 -8.62
N VAL A 13 3.28 16.24 -8.49
CA VAL A 13 3.73 14.95 -9.02
C VAL A 13 3.40 14.76 -10.49
N ARG A 14 2.58 15.64 -11.10
CA ARG A 14 2.13 15.54 -12.50
C ARG A 14 1.45 14.21 -12.84
N ASP A 15 0.56 13.77 -11.96
CA ASP A 15 -0.19 12.51 -12.12
C ASP A 15 -1.71 12.73 -12.12
N LYS A 16 -2.49 11.68 -12.35
CA LYS A 16 -3.95 11.73 -12.29
C LYS A 16 -4.41 11.81 -10.83
N ILE A 17 -5.46 12.59 -10.60
CA ILE A 17 -6.07 12.74 -9.26
C ILE A 17 -6.51 11.40 -8.65
N GLY A 18 -6.93 10.44 -9.48
CA GLY A 18 -7.26 9.08 -9.03
C GLY A 18 -6.07 8.38 -8.37
N ASN A 19 -4.88 8.44 -8.98
CA ASN A 19 -3.67 7.83 -8.44
C ASN A 19 -3.22 8.53 -7.16
N VAL A 20 -3.35 9.85 -7.09
CA VAL A 20 -3.08 10.64 -5.87
C VAL A 20 -3.99 10.23 -4.72
N ARG A 21 -5.29 10.07 -4.97
CA ARG A 21 -6.26 9.64 -3.95
C ARG A 21 -6.01 8.20 -3.50
N SER A 22 -5.71 7.29 -4.42
CA SER A 22 -5.34 5.91 -4.09
C SER A 22 -4.06 5.86 -3.27
N PHE A 23 -3.05 6.64 -3.62
CA PHE A 23 -1.82 6.76 -2.84
C PHE A 23 -2.10 7.29 -1.43
N LYS A 24 -2.91 8.35 -1.30
CA LYS A 24 -3.31 8.89 0.01
C LYS A 24 -4.01 7.85 0.87
N LYS A 25 -4.91 7.08 0.27
CA LYS A 25 -5.63 5.99 0.94
C LYS A 25 -4.64 4.95 1.45
N HIS A 26 -3.71 4.52 0.61
CA HIS A 26 -2.66 3.57 0.98
C HIS A 26 -1.76 4.08 2.12
N LEU A 27 -1.35 5.34 2.07
CA LEU A 27 -0.58 5.95 3.16
C LEU A 27 -1.36 5.95 4.48
N ARG A 28 -2.67 6.16 4.46
CA ARG A 28 -3.52 6.11 5.68
C ARG A 28 -3.63 4.69 6.23
N GLU A 29 -3.82 3.71 5.35
CA GLU A 29 -3.87 2.30 5.72
C GLU A 29 -2.56 1.83 6.37
N LYS A 30 -1.42 2.34 5.89
CA LYS A 30 -0.10 2.11 6.48
C LYS A 30 0.24 3.03 7.67
N GLY A 31 -0.65 3.95 8.08
CA GLY A 31 -0.38 4.90 9.18
C GLY A 31 0.69 5.96 8.88
N LEU A 32 1.08 6.12 7.62
CA LEU A 32 2.12 7.06 7.15
C LEU A 32 1.62 8.50 7.05
N ILE A 33 0.30 8.68 7.01
CA ILE A 33 -0.36 9.98 7.05
C ILE A 33 -1.64 9.86 7.89
N GLY A 34 -1.91 10.85 8.74
CA GLY A 34 -3.13 10.89 9.53
C GLY A 34 -4.40 11.07 8.68
N ASN A 35 -5.55 10.63 9.19
CA ASN A 35 -6.83 10.68 8.48
C ASN A 35 -7.20 12.07 7.94
N ARG A 36 -6.89 13.13 8.67
CA ARG A 36 -7.18 14.53 8.27
C ARG A 36 -5.94 15.30 7.79
N GLN A 37 -4.80 14.64 7.67
CA GLN A 37 -3.57 15.29 7.27
C GLN A 37 -3.51 15.48 5.74
N GLN A 38 -2.88 16.59 5.36
CA GLN A 38 -2.54 16.94 3.99
C GLN A 38 -1.18 16.35 3.61
N PHE A 39 -0.90 16.26 2.31
CA PHE A 39 0.39 15.79 1.84
C PHE A 39 1.50 16.75 2.23
N SER A 40 2.74 16.29 2.13
CA SER A 40 3.95 17.05 2.46
C SER A 40 5.02 16.71 1.44
N GLU A 41 6.14 17.42 1.45
CA GLU A 41 7.25 17.15 0.52
C GLU A 41 7.79 15.72 0.66
N LYS A 42 7.78 15.14 1.87
CA LYS A 42 8.16 13.73 2.08
C LYS A 42 7.29 12.78 1.26
N HIS A 43 6.00 13.10 1.13
CA HIS A 43 5.07 12.28 0.36
C HIS A 43 5.31 12.40 -1.16
N VAL A 44 5.86 13.52 -1.63
CA VAL A 44 6.25 13.70 -3.04
C VAL A 44 7.37 12.71 -3.37
N GLN A 45 8.41 12.65 -2.52
CA GLN A 45 9.52 11.72 -2.68
C GLN A 45 9.05 10.27 -2.67
N MET A 46 8.21 9.89 -1.71
CA MET A 46 7.60 8.56 -1.66
C MET A 46 6.80 8.21 -2.92
N PHE A 47 6.07 9.17 -3.49
CA PHE A 47 5.29 8.94 -4.71
C PHE A 47 6.21 8.69 -5.92
N GLU A 48 7.31 9.43 -6.04
CA GLU A 48 8.29 9.20 -7.10
C GLU A 48 9.01 7.86 -6.96
N GLU A 49 9.32 7.41 -5.74
CA GLU A 49 9.88 6.07 -5.50
C GLU A 49 8.91 4.96 -5.98
N VAL A 50 7.63 5.08 -5.62
CA VAL A 50 6.59 4.16 -6.08
C VAL A 50 6.48 4.21 -7.61
N ARG A 51 6.51 5.40 -8.21
CA ARG A 51 6.45 5.56 -9.67
C ARG A 51 7.64 4.90 -10.35
N GLU A 52 8.84 5.08 -9.82
CA GLU A 52 10.06 4.45 -10.31
C GLU A 52 9.92 2.92 -10.26
N TYR A 53 9.46 2.37 -9.13
CA TYR A 53 9.19 0.94 -8.98
C TYR A 53 8.17 0.45 -10.00
N LYS A 54 7.06 1.17 -10.17
CA LYS A 54 6.00 0.84 -11.13
C LYS A 54 6.56 0.75 -12.55
N ASN A 55 7.34 1.75 -12.96
CA ASN A 55 7.87 1.85 -14.32
C ASN A 55 8.95 0.78 -14.56
N LYS A 56 9.81 0.53 -13.59
CA LYS A 56 10.87 -0.49 -13.67
C LYS A 56 10.31 -1.92 -13.75
N ASN A 57 9.25 -2.21 -13.00
CA ASN A 57 8.67 -3.55 -12.92
C ASN A 57 7.44 -3.73 -13.81
N HIS A 58 7.04 -2.72 -14.57
CA HIS A 58 5.85 -2.72 -15.43
C HIS A 58 4.57 -3.16 -14.71
N THR A 59 4.36 -2.67 -13.48
CA THR A 59 3.25 -3.09 -12.62
C THR A 59 2.10 -2.08 -12.60
N THR A 60 0.99 -2.47 -11.97
CA THR A 60 -0.12 -1.56 -11.67
C THR A 60 0.24 -0.64 -10.50
N TRP A 61 -0.51 0.47 -10.38
CA TRP A 61 -0.33 1.39 -9.25
C TRP A 61 -0.58 0.72 -7.90
N ASP A 62 -1.63 -0.09 -7.78
CA ASP A 62 -1.96 -0.79 -6.52
C ASP A 62 -0.80 -1.69 -6.07
N PHE A 63 -0.22 -2.45 -7.00
CA PHE A 63 0.93 -3.30 -6.71
C PHE A 63 2.18 -2.48 -6.34
N ALA A 64 2.40 -1.36 -7.06
CA ALA A 64 3.50 -0.47 -6.78
C ALA A 64 3.35 0.25 -5.43
N PHE A 65 2.14 0.62 -5.00
CA PHE A 65 1.92 1.21 -3.68
C PHE A 65 2.30 0.24 -2.56
N GLN A 66 1.98 -1.04 -2.73
CA GLN A 66 2.29 -2.08 -1.76
C GLN A 66 3.80 -2.35 -1.64
N ASN A 67 4.52 -2.40 -2.76
CA ASN A 67 5.90 -2.92 -2.81
C ASN A 67 6.98 -1.87 -3.14
N GLY A 68 6.57 -0.68 -3.60
CA GLY A 68 7.47 0.36 -4.10
C GLY A 68 7.94 1.36 -3.06
N LEU A 69 7.37 1.34 -1.85
CA LEU A 69 7.86 2.15 -0.73
C LEU A 69 9.09 1.47 -0.13
N LYS A 70 10.27 2.03 -0.38
CA LYS A 70 11.56 1.46 0.06
C LYS A 70 11.75 1.48 1.60
N ASN A 71 10.88 2.18 2.33
CA ASN A 71 11.06 2.52 3.74
C ASN A 71 10.15 1.78 4.73
N ASP A 72 9.71 0.54 4.44
CA ASP A 72 8.95 -0.24 5.44
C ASP A 72 9.81 -0.57 6.69
N SER A 73 11.16 -0.60 6.63
CA SER A 73 12.01 -0.95 7.80
C SER A 73 12.45 0.22 8.71
N GLU A 74 12.45 1.47 8.24
CA GLU A 74 12.81 2.62 9.08
C GLU A 74 11.59 3.26 9.77
N LEU A 75 10.39 3.04 9.25
CA LEU A 75 9.15 3.60 9.80
C LEU A 75 8.62 2.86 11.03
N GLU A 76 8.99 1.59 11.24
CA GLU A 76 8.67 0.87 12.49
C GLU A 76 9.42 1.43 13.72
N LYS A 77 10.45 2.26 13.52
CA LYS A 77 11.22 2.85 14.65
C LYS A 77 10.68 4.19 15.14
N THR A 78 9.72 4.81 14.46
CA THR A 78 9.22 6.16 14.85
C THR A 78 7.90 6.15 15.61
N THR A 79 7.37 4.97 15.95
CA THR A 79 6.11 4.81 16.68
C THR A 79 6.27 4.48 18.17
N SER A 80 7.49 4.50 18.73
CA SER A 80 7.76 4.11 20.12
C SER A 80 7.29 5.09 21.20
N ASP A 81 6.65 6.22 20.88
CA ASP A 81 6.14 7.20 21.88
C ASP A 81 4.62 7.38 21.88
N ILE A 82 3.84 6.43 21.35
CA ILE A 82 2.38 6.43 21.52
C ILE A 82 2.00 5.35 22.54
N PRO A 83 1.47 5.71 23.73
CA PRO A 83 1.07 4.73 24.72
C PRO A 83 -0.18 3.95 24.24
N ASN A 84 0.00 2.63 24.14
CA ASN A 84 -0.96 1.52 24.06
C ASN A 84 -2.47 1.83 24.04
N SER A 85 -3.16 1.26 23.03
CA SER A 85 -4.04 0.11 23.29
C SER A 85 -4.26 -0.72 22.03
N SER A 86 -3.82 -1.96 22.09
CA SER A 86 -3.88 -3.01 21.08
C SER A 86 -5.32 -3.46 20.77
N THR A 87 -5.60 -3.79 19.50
CA THR A 87 -6.34 -5.02 19.14
C THR A 87 -6.17 -5.34 17.64
N ALA A 88 -5.42 -6.42 17.40
CA ALA A 88 -5.60 -7.45 16.38
C ALA A 88 -6.03 -7.05 14.95
N VAL A 89 -5.09 -7.10 13.99
CA VAL A 89 -5.40 -7.47 12.59
C VAL A 89 -4.24 -8.27 11.99
N ALA A 90 -4.09 -9.53 12.39
CA ALA A 90 -3.14 -10.47 11.76
C ALA A 90 -3.78 -11.81 11.34
N GLU A 91 -5.09 -12.00 11.56
CA GLU A 91 -5.77 -13.27 11.26
C GLU A 91 -6.39 -13.33 9.84
N ASN A 92 -6.68 -12.19 9.21
CA ASN A 92 -7.38 -12.17 7.92
C ASN A 92 -6.51 -12.60 6.72
N SER A 93 -5.19 -12.42 6.79
CA SER A 93 -4.28 -12.77 5.69
C SER A 93 -4.02 -14.28 5.60
N LYS A 94 -3.93 -14.98 6.73
CA LYS A 94 -3.78 -16.44 6.76
C LYS A 94 -5.01 -17.15 6.20
N LYS A 95 -6.20 -16.72 6.62
CA LYS A 95 -7.47 -17.32 6.16
C LYS A 95 -7.63 -17.25 4.64
N TYR A 96 -7.30 -16.09 4.04
CA TYR A 96 -7.38 -15.90 2.59
C TYR A 96 -6.42 -16.83 1.81
N ILE A 97 -5.21 -17.05 2.34
CA ILE A 97 -4.23 -17.96 1.72
C ILE A 97 -4.69 -19.42 1.83
N GLU A 98 -5.21 -19.84 2.99
CA GLU A 98 -5.72 -21.20 3.20
C GLU A 98 -6.93 -21.51 2.30
N ASP A 99 -7.86 -20.55 2.16
CA ASP A 99 -9.02 -20.68 1.28
C ASP A 99 -8.59 -20.82 -0.19
N THR A 100 -7.63 -20.01 -0.63
CA THR A 100 -7.08 -20.03 -2.00
C THR A 100 -6.38 -21.37 -2.30
N LEU A 101 -5.54 -21.85 -1.39
CA LEU A 101 -4.84 -23.14 -1.54
C LEU A 101 -5.82 -24.31 -1.57
N THR A 102 -6.88 -24.25 -0.78
CA THR A 102 -7.95 -25.27 -0.77
C THR A 102 -8.68 -25.34 -2.11
N GLU A 103 -8.96 -24.19 -2.72
CA GLU A 103 -9.63 -24.13 -4.02
C GLU A 103 -8.75 -24.67 -5.16
N ILE A 104 -7.46 -24.35 -5.15
CA ILE A 104 -6.48 -24.90 -6.09
C ILE A 104 -6.43 -26.43 -5.98
N LEU A 105 -6.32 -26.97 -4.77
CA LEU A 105 -6.28 -28.43 -4.54
C LEU A 105 -7.55 -29.14 -5.01
N LYS A 106 -8.74 -28.56 -4.76
CA LYS A 106 -10.01 -29.10 -5.25
C LYS A 106 -10.06 -29.14 -6.78
N THR A 107 -9.53 -28.10 -7.42
CA THR A 107 -9.50 -28.00 -8.88
C THR A 107 -8.56 -29.03 -9.49
N LEU A 108 -7.37 -29.19 -8.93
CA LEU A 108 -6.40 -30.20 -9.37
C LEU A 108 -6.96 -31.63 -9.26
N LYS A 109 -7.61 -31.97 -8.14
CA LYS A 109 -8.27 -33.28 -7.97
C LYS A 109 -9.37 -33.54 -9.00
N ARG A 110 -10.15 -32.51 -9.38
CA ARG A 110 -11.19 -32.65 -10.42
C ARG A 110 -10.60 -32.87 -11.81
N ILE A 111 -9.42 -32.31 -12.09
CA ILE A 111 -8.71 -32.51 -13.36
C ILE A 111 -8.15 -33.94 -13.39
N GLU A 112 -7.51 -34.38 -12.31
CA GLU A 112 -6.97 -35.73 -12.18
C GLU A 112 -8.04 -36.82 -12.35
N GLN A 113 -9.25 -36.60 -11.82
CA GLN A 113 -10.38 -37.54 -11.99
C GLN A 113 -10.96 -37.61 -13.41
N LYS A 114 -10.58 -36.69 -14.30
CA LYS A 114 -11.06 -36.62 -15.70
C LYS A 114 -10.03 -37.13 -16.71
N ILE A 115 -8.82 -37.47 -16.25
CA ILE A 115 -7.74 -38.10 -17.02
C ILE A 115 -7.76 -39.59 -16.71
#